data_AF-A0A530ZNQ9-F1
#
_entry.id   AF-A0A530ZNQ9-F1
#
_cell.length_a   1.000
_cell.length_b   1.000
_cell.length_c   1.000
_cell.angle_alpha   90.00
_cell.angle_beta   90.00
_cell.angle_gamma   90.00
#
_symmetry.space_group_name_H-M   'P 1'
#
loop_
_entity.id
_entity.type
_entity.pdbx_description
1 polymer ?
#
loop_
_entity_poly.entity_id
_entity_poly.type
_entity_poly.pdbx_seq_one_letter_code
_entity_poly.pdbx_strand_id
1 'polypeptide(L)'
;HGRLAGRTRGVLVKCAKPGQELRADLPSIGPQTVEAAHAAGLAGIAVEAGRSLILEGPTVVARANALGLFVVGLPAAEPAHGK
;
A
#
# COMPACT_ATOMS: atom_id res chain seq x y z
N HIS A 1 -15.09 -4.64 -12.57
CA HIS A 1 -14.24 -3.49 -12.21
C HIS A 1 -14.79 -2.85 -10.95
N GLY A 2 -14.05 -2.90 -9.83
CA GLY A 2 -14.48 -2.26 -8.59
C GLY A 2 -14.54 -0.74 -8.77
N ARG A 3 -15.68 -0.14 -8.45
CA ARG A 3 -15.85 1.32 -8.42
C ARG A 3 -16.05 1.74 -6.98
N LEU A 4 -15.21 2.65 -6.49
CA LEU A 4 -15.42 3.30 -5.20
C LEU A 4 -16.39 4.46 -5.42
N ALA A 5 -17.59 4.36 -4.85
CA ALA A 5 -18.60 5.41 -4.92
C ALA A 5 -18.38 6.40 -3.77
N GLY A 6 -18.03 7.65 -4.08
CA GLY A 6 -17.96 8.71 -3.08
C GLY A 6 -17.16 9.93 -3.53
N ARG A 7 -17.50 11.10 -2.96
CA ARG A 7 -16.76 12.37 -3.10
C ARG A 7 -15.39 12.35 -2.39
N THR A 8 -15.07 11.25 -1.71
CA THR A 8 -13.86 11.03 -0.93
C THR A 8 -12.85 10.20 -1.70
N ARG A 9 -11.59 10.63 -1.74
CA ARG A 9 -10.49 9.88 -2.37
C ARG A 9 -10.22 8.57 -1.62
N GLY A 10 -10.04 7.47 -2.35
CA GLY A 10 -9.74 6.15 -1.77
C GLY A 10 -8.26 5.95 -1.42
N VAL A 11 -7.91 4.80 -0.85
CA VAL A 11 -6.55 4.42 -0.47
C VAL A 11 -6.23 3.03 -1.05
N LEU A 12 -5.04 2.86 -1.64
CA LEU A 12 -4.55 1.54 -2.03
C LEU A 12 -3.94 0.86 -0.81
N VAL A 13 -4.41 -0.34 -0.47
CA VAL A 13 -3.85 -1.12 0.64
C VAL A 13 -3.23 -2.40 0.10
N LYS A 14 -1.96 -2.66 0.42
CA LYS A 14 -1.27 -3.93 0.14
C LYS A 14 -0.84 -4.58 1.47
N CYS A 15 -1.50 -5.66 1.83
CA CYS A 15 -1.14 -6.49 2.98
C CYS A 15 -0.91 -7.93 2.52
N ALA A 16 -0.18 -8.71 3.32
CA ALA A 16 -0.01 -10.13 3.05
C ALA A 16 -1.35 -10.86 3.22
N LYS A 17 -1.64 -11.80 2.32
CA LYS A 17 -2.81 -12.67 2.47
C LYS A 17 -2.57 -13.69 3.59
N PRO A 18 -3.64 -14.17 4.27
CA PRO A 18 -3.51 -15.29 5.20
C PRO A 18 -2.85 -16.49 4.50
N GLY A 19 -1.81 -17.06 5.13
CA GLY A 19 -1.05 -18.19 4.57
C GLY A 19 -0.10 -17.83 3.42
N GLN A 20 0.09 -16.55 3.11
CA GLN A 20 1.08 -16.12 2.13
C GLN A 20 2.48 -16.45 2.65
N GLU A 21 3.26 -17.16 1.83
CA GLU A 21 4.65 -17.44 2.10
C GLU A 21 5.48 -16.17 1.80
N LEU A 22 5.88 -15.49 2.87
CA LEU A 22 6.50 -14.16 2.78
C LEU A 22 7.94 -14.20 2.25
N ARG A 23 8.63 -15.35 2.30
CA ARG A 23 10.02 -15.44 1.81
C ARG A 23 10.07 -15.50 0.28
N ALA A 24 9.04 -16.05 -0.34
CA ALA A 24 8.89 -16.17 -1.78
C ALA A 24 8.23 -14.93 -2.39
N ASP A 25 7.23 -14.35 -1.71
CA ASP A 25 6.47 -13.22 -2.25
C ASP A 25 6.00 -12.26 -1.15
N LEU A 26 6.66 -11.09 -1.06
CA LEU A 26 6.22 -9.98 -0.23
C LEU A 26 5.33 -9.03 -1.05
N PRO A 27 4.22 -8.53 -0.47
CA PRO A 27 3.52 -7.37 -1.02
C PRO A 27 4.51 -6.23 -1.29
N SER A 28 4.54 -5.72 -2.52
CA SER A 28 5.53 -4.75 -2.95
C SER A 28 4.93 -3.47 -3.51
N ILE A 29 5.59 -2.34 -3.28
CA ILE A 29 5.30 -1.06 -3.94
C ILE A 29 6.59 -0.44 -4.47
N GLY A 30 6.48 0.38 -5.51
CA GLY A 30 7.59 1.15 -6.06
C GLY A 30 7.10 2.46 -6.67
N PRO A 31 7.97 3.25 -7.32
CA PRO A 31 7.61 4.55 -7.88
C PRO A 31 6.40 4.47 -8.82
N GLN A 32 6.34 3.43 -9.66
CA GLN A 32 5.21 3.20 -10.56
C GLN A 32 3.87 3.00 -9.82
N THR A 33 3.90 2.42 -8.61
CA THR A 33 2.69 2.29 -7.77
C THR A 33 2.20 3.66 -7.31
N VAL A 34 3.11 4.58 -6.98
CA VAL A 34 2.77 5.96 -6.59
C VAL A 34 2.12 6.71 -7.75
N GLU A 35 2.72 6.62 -8.95
CA GLU A 35 2.15 7.23 -10.16
C GLU A 35 0.76 6.69 -10.47
N ALA A 36 0.59 5.36 -10.41
CA ALA A 36 -0.69 4.71 -10.66
C ALA A 36 -1.74 5.11 -9.63
N ALA A 37 -1.37 5.21 -8.34
CA ALA A 37 -2.27 5.65 -7.29
C ALA A 37 -2.70 7.11 -7.48
N HIS A 38 -1.77 7.99 -7.87
CA HIS A 38 -2.07 9.37 -8.20
C HIS A 38 -3.02 9.47 -9.41
N ALA A 39 -2.72 8.77 -10.49
CA ALA A 39 -3.53 8.74 -11.72
C ALA A 39 -4.95 8.19 -11.47
N ALA A 40 -5.10 7.26 -10.53
CA ALA A 40 -6.38 6.73 -10.08
C ALA A 40 -7.14 7.68 -9.12
N GLY A 41 -6.57 8.84 -8.78
CA GLY A 41 -7.18 9.81 -7.89
C GLY A 41 -7.17 9.41 -6.41
N LEU A 42 -6.30 8.49 -5.99
CA LEU A 42 -6.21 8.00 -4.61
C LEU A 42 -5.49 8.99 -3.69
N ALA A 43 -5.90 9.04 -2.42
CA ALA A 43 -5.28 9.88 -1.40
C ALA A 43 -3.89 9.39 -0.95
N GLY A 44 -3.63 8.08 -1.08
CA GLY A 44 -2.39 7.50 -0.59
C GLY A 44 -2.33 5.98 -0.70
N ILE A 45 -1.27 5.44 -0.13
CA ILE A 45 -0.94 4.02 -0.13
C ILE A 45 -0.67 3.56 1.31
N ALA A 46 -1.21 2.41 1.69
CA ALA A 46 -0.93 1.75 2.95
C ALA A 46 -0.33 0.36 2.70
N VAL A 47 0.71 0.01 3.46
CA VAL A 47 1.40 -1.29 3.37
C VAL A 47 1.56 -1.90 4.77
N GLU A 48 1.60 -3.23 4.88
CA GLU A 48 1.86 -3.89 6.16
C GLU A 48 3.33 -3.70 6.57
N ALA A 49 3.57 -3.06 7.73
CA ALA A 49 4.89 -2.75 8.24
C ALA A 49 5.67 -4.04 8.57
N GLY A 50 6.94 -4.09 8.15
CA GLY A 50 7.80 -5.26 8.34
C GLY A 50 7.45 -6.47 7.48
N ARG A 51 6.38 -6.39 6.66
CA ARG A 51 5.90 -7.48 5.79
C ARG A 51 5.61 -7.02 4.36
N SER A 52 6.19 -5.90 3.96
CA SER A 52 6.08 -5.34 2.62
C SER A 52 7.44 -4.87 2.12
N LEU A 53 7.67 -4.98 0.82
CA LEU A 53 8.88 -4.51 0.16
C LEU A 53 8.63 -3.16 -0.52
N ILE A 54 9.47 -2.16 -0.22
CA ILE A 54 9.44 -0.87 -0.91
C ILE A 54 10.64 -0.79 -1.85
N LEU A 55 10.37 -0.88 -3.15
CA LEU A 55 11.37 -0.70 -4.20
C LEU A 55 11.71 0.79 -4.31
N GLU A 56 13.00 1.11 -4.37
CA GLU A 56 13.50 2.49 -4.51
C GLU A 56 12.87 3.45 -3.47
N GLY A 57 12.94 3.09 -2.18
CA GLY A 57 12.31 3.82 -1.08
C GLY A 57 12.47 5.35 -1.12
N PRO A 58 13.68 5.91 -1.32
CA PRO A 58 13.85 7.37 -1.45
C PRO A 58 13.04 7.97 -2.61
N THR A 59 13.01 7.29 -3.76
CA THR A 59 12.23 7.71 -4.94
C THR A 59 10.73 7.66 -4.63
N VAL A 60 10.25 6.60 -3.96
CA VAL A 60 8.84 6.47 -3.53
C VAL A 60 8.43 7.65 -2.66
N VAL A 61 9.23 7.98 -1.65
CA VAL A 61 8.94 9.11 -0.74
C VAL A 61 8.93 10.43 -1.50
N ALA A 62 9.95 10.68 -2.34
CA ALA A 62 10.04 11.92 -3.11
C ALA A 62 8.85 12.10 -4.07
N ARG A 63 8.46 11.03 -4.78
CA ARG A 63 7.31 11.06 -5.71
C ARG A 63 5.99 11.20 -4.97
N ALA A 64 5.81 10.51 -3.84
CA ALA A 64 4.59 10.62 -3.04
C ALA A 64 4.40 12.05 -2.53
N ASN A 65 5.46 12.67 -2.01
CA ASN A 65 5.44 14.07 -1.58
C ASN A 65 5.12 15.02 -2.74
N ALA A 66 5.78 14.85 -3.90
CA ALA A 66 5.56 15.70 -5.08
C ALA A 66 4.12 15.61 -5.61
N LEU A 67 3.49 14.45 -5.50
CA LEU A 67 2.15 14.17 -6.02
C LEU A 67 1.03 14.37 -4.99
N GLY A 68 1.38 14.72 -3.74
CA GLY A 68 0.43 14.90 -2.65
C GLY A 68 -0.24 13.61 -2.17
N LEU A 69 0.49 12.48 -2.22
CA LEU A 69 0.05 11.20 -1.66
C LEU A 69 0.76 10.93 -0.34
N PHE A 70 0.05 10.34 0.61
CA PHE A 70 0.69 9.74 1.78
C PHE A 70 1.11 8.30 1.51
N VAL A 71 2.14 7.83 2.21
CA VAL A 71 2.51 6.42 2.33
C VAL A 71 2.59 6.08 3.82
N VAL A 72 1.86 5.05 4.26
CA VAL A 72 1.79 4.66 5.68
C VAL A 72 2.01 3.16 5.88
N GLY A 73 2.74 2.81 6.94
CA GLY A 73 2.87 1.44 7.41
C GLY A 73 1.75 1.11 8.40
N LEU A 74 0.95 0.08 8.11
CA LEU A 74 -0.04 -0.48 9.03
C LEU A 74 0.64 -1.49 9.95
N PRO A 75 0.29 -1.53 11.25
CA PRO A 75 0.74 -2.62 12.12
C PRO A 75 0.22 -3.95 11.57
N ALA A 76 0.99 -5.02 11.78
CA ALA A 76 0.51 -6.37 11.48
C ALA A 76 -0.80 -6.61 12.23
N ALA A 77 -1.82 -7.13 11.55
CA ALA A 77 -3.03 -7.56 12.24
C ALA A 77 -2.65 -8.68 13.21
N GLU A 78 -3.02 -8.56 14.48
CA GLU A 78 -2.93 -9.69 15.41
C GLU A 78 -3.66 -10.88 14.78
N PRO A 79 -3.12 -12.11 14.88
CA PRO A 79 -3.87 -13.27 14.45
C PRO A 79 -5.19 -13.26 15.21
N ALA A 80 -6.31 -13.23 14.47
CA ALA A 80 -7.63 -13.38 15.07
C ALA A 80 -7.61 -14.69 15.86
N HIS A 81 -7.53 -14.59 17.18
CA HIS A 81 -7.58 -15.76 18.05
C HIS A 81 -8.95 -16.37 17.82
N GLY A 82 -8.99 -17.51 17.13
CA GLY A 82 -10.20 -18.29 16.97
C GLY A 82 -10.78 -18.56 18.35
N LYS A 83 -12.02 -18.15 18.56
CA LYS A 83 -12.88 -18.77 19.56
C LYS A 83 -13.44 -20.05 18.95
#